data_AF-A0A1T4ZP12-F1
#
_entry.id   AF-A0A1T4ZP12-F1
#
_cell.length_a   1.000
_cell.length_b   1.000
_cell.length_c   1.000
_cell.angle_alpha   90.00
_cell.angle_beta   90.00
_cell.angle_gamma   90.00
#
_symmetry.space_group_name_H-M   'P 1'
#
loop_
_entity.id
_entity.type
_entity.pdbx_description
1 polymer ?
#
loop_
_entity_poly.entity_id
_entity_poly.type
_entity_poly.pdbx_seq_one_letter_code
_entity_poly.pdbx_strand_id
1 'polypeptide(L)'
;MNNSFYPLNNDDILMFNKNTFTVENFKEILIDILNKKMYIKGYKTDGITAFDFHLLERINSEYNIEKKVILTVNQSSVNTVSEEIDCKLLKLGAASWKTGKLRFKAITSYHNLSEPQLAIEIELEFCPEEPEPSETSDAFPDKLIQ
;
A
#
# COMPACT_ATOMS: atom_id res chain seq x y z
N MET A 1 -20.03 -13.76 5.59
CA MET A 1 -19.33 -12.71 6.36
C MET A 1 -17.94 -12.58 5.75
N ASN A 2 -17.71 -11.55 4.94
CA ASN A 2 -16.41 -11.31 4.32
C ASN A 2 -15.69 -10.25 5.14
N ASN A 3 -14.84 -10.68 6.08
CA ASN A 3 -13.81 -9.82 6.64
C ASN A 3 -12.72 -9.71 5.58
N SER A 4 -12.96 -8.86 4.57
CA SER A 4 -12.02 -8.58 3.50
C SER A 4 -11.42 -7.20 3.68
N PHE A 5 -10.12 -7.11 3.44
CA PHE A 5 -9.42 -5.84 3.32
C PHE A 5 -9.99 -5.00 2.18
N TYR A 6 -10.26 -3.73 2.45
CA TYR A 6 -10.65 -2.75 1.45
C TYR A 6 -9.69 -1.54 1.47
N PRO A 7 -9.44 -0.90 0.33
CA PRO A 7 -8.57 0.28 0.25
C PRO A 7 -9.19 1.47 0.97
N LEU A 8 -8.35 2.30 1.59
CA LEU A 8 -8.77 3.49 2.30
C LEU A 8 -8.72 4.75 1.42
N ASN A 9 -9.63 5.68 1.66
CA ASN A 9 -9.60 7.00 1.04
C ASN A 9 -8.60 7.92 1.76
N ASN A 10 -8.03 8.87 1.04
CA ASN A 10 -7.03 9.79 1.57
C ASN A 10 -7.53 10.65 2.74
N ASP A 11 -8.83 10.99 2.73
CA ASP A 11 -9.48 11.81 3.76
C ASP A 11 -9.91 11.02 5.00
N ASP A 12 -9.83 9.68 4.96
CA ASP A 12 -10.15 8.87 6.13
C ASP A 12 -9.10 9.08 7.23
N ILE A 13 -9.51 8.93 8.48
CA ILE A 13 -8.65 9.17 9.65
C ILE A 13 -8.31 7.84 10.31
N LEU A 14 -7.00 7.59 10.45
CA LEU A 14 -6.42 6.47 11.17
C LEU A 14 -6.01 6.89 12.57
N MET A 15 -6.14 5.96 13.53
CA MET A 15 -5.62 6.14 14.87
C MET A 15 -4.73 4.96 15.30
N PHE A 16 -3.51 5.29 15.74
CA PHE A 16 -2.54 4.36 16.32
C PHE A 16 -2.03 4.88 17.66
N ASN A 17 -2.06 4.07 18.71
CA ASN A 17 -1.49 4.43 20.01
C ASN A 17 -1.88 5.85 20.51
N LYS A 18 -3.12 6.28 20.22
CA LYS A 18 -3.71 7.61 20.50
C LYS A 18 -3.31 8.76 19.57
N ASN A 19 -2.43 8.54 18.59
CA ASN A 19 -2.11 9.50 17.54
C ASN A 19 -3.04 9.30 16.36
N THR A 20 -3.53 10.40 15.77
CA THR A 20 -4.41 10.38 14.60
C THR A 20 -3.73 10.96 13.38
N PHE A 21 -3.97 10.36 12.23
CA PHE A 21 -3.43 10.77 10.95
C PHE A 21 -4.52 10.68 9.89
N THR A 22 -4.55 11.59 8.92
CA THR A 22 -5.23 11.29 7.66
C THR A 22 -4.47 10.18 6.95
N VAL A 23 -5.17 9.39 6.14
CA VAL A 23 -4.54 8.34 5.33
C VAL A 23 -3.49 8.94 4.39
N GLU A 24 -3.76 10.11 3.82
CA GLU A 24 -2.78 10.83 2.99
C GLU A 24 -1.49 11.17 3.74
N ASN A 25 -1.59 11.84 4.89
CA ASN A 25 -0.42 12.20 5.67
C ASN A 25 0.36 10.95 6.12
N PHE A 26 -0.35 9.86 6.44
CA PHE A 26 0.30 8.61 6.81
C PHE A 26 1.05 7.97 5.63
N LYS A 27 0.48 7.99 4.42
CA LYS A 27 1.17 7.55 3.19
C LYS A 27 2.43 8.37 2.94
N GLU A 28 2.37 9.70 3.08
CA GLU A 28 3.53 10.58 2.92
C GLU A 28 4.65 10.26 3.92
N ILE A 29 4.30 10.04 5.20
CA ILE A 29 5.27 9.64 6.23
C ILE A 29 5.94 8.31 5.85
N LEU A 30 5.17 7.33 5.37
CA LEU A 30 5.71 6.04 4.94
C LEU A 30 6.64 6.20 3.73
N ILE A 31 6.26 7.00 2.72
CA ILE A 31 7.07 7.30 1.55
C ILE A 31 8.39 7.96 1.98
N ASP A 32 8.35 8.96 2.86
CA ASP A 32 9.56 9.64 3.35
C ASP A 32 10.47 8.68 4.12
N ILE A 33 9.92 7.82 4.98
CA ILE A 33 10.70 6.79 5.70
C ILE A 33 11.34 5.81 4.71
N LEU A 34 10.60 5.35 3.70
CA LEU A 34 11.11 4.42 2.69
C LEU A 34 12.19 5.07 1.83
N ASN A 35 11.97 6.30 1.36
CA ASN A 35 12.95 7.08 0.61
C ASN A 35 14.22 7.31 1.42
N LYS A 36 14.10 7.70 2.71
CA LYS A 36 15.27 7.86 3.59
C LYS A 36 16.02 6.55 3.79
N LYS A 37 15.31 5.44 4.02
CA LYS A 37 15.95 4.13 4.14
C LYS A 37 16.66 3.73 2.84
N MET A 38 16.03 3.95 1.68
CA MET A 38 16.63 3.68 0.37
C MET A 38 17.85 4.57 0.10
N TYR A 39 17.76 5.87 0.37
CA TYR A 39 18.82 6.85 0.13
C TYR A 39 20.03 6.64 1.06
N ILE A 40 19.80 6.43 2.36
CA ILE A 40 20.87 6.19 3.35
C ILE A 40 21.61 4.87 3.05
N LYS A 41 20.93 3.88 2.49
CA LYS A 41 21.52 2.61 2.06
C LYS A 41 22.33 2.71 0.77
N GLY A 42 22.13 3.74 -0.04
CA GLY A 42 22.99 4.06 -1.19
C GLY A 42 24.37 4.61 -0.82
N TYR A 43 24.56 5.05 0.43
CA TYR A 43 25.81 5.68 0.91
C TYR A 43 26.54 4.92 2.03
N LYS A 44 25.99 3.81 2.54
CA LYS A 44 26.67 2.97 3.52
C LYS A 44 27.09 1.63 2.92
N THR A 45 28.40 1.48 2.79
CA THR A 45 29.20 0.32 2.36
C THR A 45 29.08 -0.90 3.29
N ASP A 46 27.89 -1.18 3.83
CA ASP A 46 27.71 -2.23 4.83
C ASP A 46 26.71 -3.27 4.32
N GLY A 47 27.05 -3.87 3.16
CA GLY A 47 26.79 -5.24 2.69
C GLY A 47 25.38 -5.87 2.71
N ILE A 48 24.44 -5.44 3.54
CA ILE A 48 23.20 -6.17 3.82
C ILE A 48 22.01 -5.59 3.04
N THR A 49 22.16 -4.40 2.44
CA THR A 49 21.02 -3.71 1.81
C THR A 49 21.32 -3.04 0.46
N ALA A 50 22.51 -3.29 -0.09
CA ALA A 50 22.78 -3.16 -1.52
C ALA A 50 22.05 -4.26 -2.34
N PHE A 51 21.53 -5.28 -1.67
CA PHE A 51 20.98 -6.49 -2.28
C PHE A 51 19.70 -6.24 -3.11
N ASP A 52 18.86 -5.25 -2.77
CA ASP A 52 17.57 -5.04 -3.44
C ASP A 52 17.69 -4.25 -4.76
N PHE A 53 18.53 -3.21 -4.80
CA PHE A 53 18.81 -2.48 -6.06
C PHE A 53 19.55 -3.36 -7.06
N HIS A 54 20.54 -4.14 -6.60
CA HIS A 54 21.27 -5.06 -7.48
C HIS A 54 20.38 -6.20 -8.00
N LEU A 55 19.39 -6.67 -7.22
CA LEU A 55 18.45 -7.66 -7.70
C LEU A 55 17.55 -7.07 -8.80
N LEU A 56 17.02 -5.85 -8.61
CA LEU A 56 16.19 -5.19 -9.62
C LEU A 56 16.98 -4.82 -10.87
N GLU A 57 18.18 -4.27 -10.73
CA GLU A 57 19.10 -3.98 -11.84
C GLU A 57 19.43 -5.27 -12.63
N ARG A 58 19.68 -6.36 -11.92
CA ARG A 58 19.95 -7.67 -12.53
C ARG A 58 18.72 -8.28 -13.18
N ILE A 59 17.51 -8.04 -12.64
CA ILE A 59 16.25 -8.43 -13.28
C ILE A 59 15.95 -7.58 -14.51
N ASN A 60 16.36 -6.31 -14.50
CA ASN A 60 16.18 -5.39 -15.62
C ASN A 60 17.28 -5.52 -16.68
N SER A 61 18.08 -6.58 -16.66
CA SER A 61 19.16 -6.78 -17.63
C SER A 61 18.68 -7.38 -18.95
N GLU A 62 19.56 -7.37 -19.96
CA GLU A 62 19.33 -8.09 -21.20
C GLU A 62 19.49 -9.59 -20.99
N TYR A 63 18.42 -10.34 -21.22
CA TYR A 63 18.44 -11.79 -21.23
C TYR A 63 18.67 -12.29 -22.63
N ASN A 64 19.73 -13.08 -22.81
CA ASN A 64 19.99 -13.74 -24.07
C ASN A 64 19.45 -15.17 -24.04
N ILE A 65 18.31 -15.39 -24.70
CA ILE A 65 17.69 -16.71 -24.84
C ILE A 65 18.29 -17.38 -26.07
N GLU A 66 19.07 -18.43 -25.82
CA GLU A 66 19.76 -19.27 -26.82
C GLU A 66 20.66 -18.52 -27.82
N LYS A 67 21.17 -17.32 -27.52
CA LYS A 67 21.93 -16.49 -28.49
C LYS A 67 21.12 -16.06 -29.71
N LYS A 68 19.79 -16.17 -29.65
CA LYS A 68 18.86 -15.90 -30.76
C LYS A 68 17.87 -14.79 -30.46
N VAL A 69 17.45 -14.66 -29.21
CA VAL A 69 16.46 -13.67 -28.78
C VAL A 69 17.04 -12.88 -27.62
N ILE A 70 17.13 -11.56 -27.80
CA ILE A 70 17.47 -10.62 -26.73
C ILE A 70 16.15 -10.14 -26.13
N LEU A 71 15.97 -10.39 -24.84
CA LEU A 71 14.83 -9.90 -24.07
C LEU A 71 15.34 -8.85 -23.09
N THR A 72 15.04 -7.59 -23.38
CA THR A 72 15.41 -6.46 -22.53
C THR A 72 14.26 -6.15 -21.58
N VAL A 73 14.49 -6.31 -20.27
CA VAL A 73 13.50 -5.95 -19.26
C VAL A 73 13.67 -4.49 -18.89
N ASN A 74 12.85 -3.63 -19.51
CA ASN A 74 12.93 -2.17 -19.33
C ASN A 74 12.11 -1.64 -18.15
N GLN A 75 11.34 -2.51 -17.50
CA GLN A 75 10.50 -2.16 -16.36
C GLN A 75 10.28 -3.37 -15.45
N SER A 76 10.26 -3.12 -14.14
CA SER A 76 9.91 -4.10 -13.13
C SER A 76 9.12 -3.44 -12.01
N SER A 77 8.21 -4.17 -11.39
CA SER A 77 7.55 -3.75 -10.15
C SER A 77 7.64 -4.84 -9.08
N VAL A 78 7.84 -4.41 -7.84
CA VAL A 78 7.83 -5.26 -6.65
C VAL A 78 6.77 -4.78 -5.71
N ASN A 79 5.91 -5.71 -5.28
CA ASN A 79 4.84 -5.45 -4.32
C ASN A 79 5.22 -6.09 -2.99
N THR A 80 5.30 -5.27 -1.95
CA THR A 80 5.55 -5.72 -0.58
C THR A 80 4.31 -5.42 0.26
N VAL A 81 3.82 -6.42 0.99
CA VAL A 81 2.69 -6.28 1.91
C VAL A 81 3.20 -6.41 3.33
N SER A 82 2.77 -5.51 4.21
CA SER A 82 3.13 -5.54 5.62
C SER A 82 2.40 -6.63 6.39
N GLU A 83 2.87 -6.87 7.61
CA GLU A 83 2.05 -7.49 8.65
C GLU A 83 0.83 -6.62 8.98
N GLU A 84 -0.18 -7.27 9.56
CA GLU A 84 -1.42 -6.64 9.99
C GLU A 84 -1.24 -5.97 11.35
N ILE A 85 -1.59 -4.69 11.46
CA ILE A 85 -1.46 -3.91 12.68
C ILE A 85 -2.82 -3.47 13.19
N ASP A 86 -3.01 -3.50 14.51
CA ASP A 86 -4.22 -2.99 15.14
C ASP A 86 -4.32 -1.47 14.99
N CYS A 87 -5.48 -1.01 14.51
CA CYS A 87 -5.77 0.41 14.41
C CYS A 87 -7.26 0.70 14.60
N LYS A 88 -7.60 1.99 14.68
CA LYS A 88 -8.98 2.44 14.50
C LYS A 88 -9.10 3.32 13.28
N LEU A 89 -10.21 3.20 12.56
CA LEU A 89 -10.55 3.97 11.38
C LEU A 89 -11.80 4.81 11.66
N LEU A 90 -11.75 6.08 11.27
CA LEU A 90 -12.91 6.95 11.17
C LEU A 90 -13.04 7.39 9.71
N LYS A 91 -14.04 6.84 9.01
CA LYS A 91 -14.33 7.25 7.63
C LYS A 91 -14.82 8.69 7.58
N LEU A 92 -14.52 9.40 6.50
CA LEU A 92 -15.07 10.74 6.29
C LEU A 92 -16.61 10.71 6.36
N GLY A 93 -17.20 11.56 7.20
CA GLY A 93 -18.64 11.62 7.41
C GLY A 93 -19.23 10.56 8.34
N ALA A 94 -18.42 9.61 8.85
CA ALA A 94 -18.87 8.65 9.84
C ALA A 94 -18.94 9.27 11.25
N ALA A 95 -19.91 8.82 12.04
CA ALA A 95 -20.10 9.29 13.41
C ALA A 95 -19.25 8.54 14.46
N SER A 96 -18.66 7.40 14.11
CA SER A 96 -18.00 6.51 15.07
C SER A 96 -16.74 5.85 14.51
N TRP A 97 -15.81 5.55 15.42
CA TRP A 97 -14.59 4.80 15.14
C TRP A 97 -14.86 3.32 14.97
N LYS A 98 -14.20 2.70 14.00
CA LYS A 98 -14.20 1.26 13.77
C LYS A 98 -12.84 0.67 14.14
N THR A 99 -12.82 -0.35 14.99
CA THR A 99 -11.61 -1.11 15.30
C THR A 99 -11.38 -2.16 14.23
N GLY A 100 -10.12 -2.40 13.88
CA GLY A 100 -9.77 -3.43 12.92
C GLY A 100 -8.28 -3.52 12.67
N LYS A 101 -7.94 -4.25 11.61
CA LYS A 101 -6.57 -4.48 11.16
C LYS A 101 -6.27 -3.60 9.95
N LEU A 102 -5.15 -2.90 9.99
CA LEU A 102 -4.58 -2.21 8.84
C LEU A 102 -3.42 -3.02 8.27
N ARG A 103 -3.26 -3.00 6.96
CA ARG A 103 -2.01 -3.37 6.29
C ARG A 103 -1.65 -2.31 5.26
N PHE A 104 -0.36 -2.12 5.05
CA PHE A 104 0.13 -1.27 3.97
C PHE A 104 0.75 -2.13 2.87
N LYS A 105 0.62 -1.65 1.63
CA LYS A 105 1.27 -2.22 0.47
C LYS A 105 2.21 -1.17 -0.11
N ALA A 106 3.46 -1.54 -0.28
CA ALA A 106 4.45 -0.73 -0.98
C ALA A 106 4.67 -1.32 -2.37
N ILE A 107 4.40 -0.51 -3.38
CA ILE A 107 4.62 -0.84 -4.78
C ILE A 107 5.83 -0.04 -5.22
N THR A 108 6.92 -0.73 -5.51
CA THR A 108 8.15 -0.11 -5.99
C THR A 108 8.29 -0.44 -7.46
N SER A 109 8.24 0.57 -8.33
CA SER A 109 8.46 0.40 -9.76
C SER A 109 9.78 1.00 -10.18
N TYR A 110 10.43 0.32 -11.12
CA TYR A 110 11.65 0.76 -11.76
C TYR A 110 11.37 0.91 -13.24
N HIS A 111 11.67 2.08 -13.78
CA HIS A 111 11.49 2.37 -15.19
C HIS A 111 12.82 2.83 -15.78
N ASN A 112 13.10 2.30 -16.98
CA ASN A 112 14.16 2.72 -17.88
C ASN A 112 15.59 2.46 -17.37
N LEU A 113 16.41 1.82 -18.20
CA LEU A 113 17.80 1.50 -17.87
C LEU A 113 18.75 2.69 -18.03
N SER A 114 18.43 3.64 -18.92
CA SER A 114 19.30 4.80 -19.16
C SER A 114 19.19 5.88 -18.09
N GLU A 115 18.03 6.01 -17.45
CA GLU A 115 17.82 6.88 -16.29
C GLU A 115 16.98 6.12 -15.25
N PRO A 116 17.64 5.41 -14.31
CA PRO A 116 16.99 4.66 -13.24
C PRO A 116 16.03 5.55 -12.44
N GLN A 117 14.73 5.43 -12.66
CA GLN A 117 13.73 6.12 -11.85
C GLN A 117 12.98 5.10 -11.00
N LEU A 118 13.23 5.17 -9.69
CA LEU A 118 12.48 4.43 -8.69
C LEU A 118 11.24 5.25 -8.31
N ALA A 119 10.06 4.70 -8.55
CA ALA A 119 8.82 5.24 -8.00
C ALA A 119 8.31 4.33 -6.87
N ILE A 120 7.83 4.93 -5.80
CA ILE A 120 7.23 4.24 -4.66
C ILE A 120 5.80 4.74 -4.52
N GLU A 121 4.86 3.81 -4.57
CA GLU A 121 3.45 4.03 -4.27
C GLU A 121 3.06 3.27 -3.00
N ILE A 122 2.20 3.88 -2.19
CA ILE A 122 1.71 3.31 -0.94
C ILE A 122 0.19 3.22 -0.96
N GLU A 123 -0.31 2.00 -0.80
CA GLU A 123 -1.71 1.71 -0.55
C GLU A 123 -1.91 1.33 0.91
N LEU A 124 -3.00 1.80 1.51
CA LEU A 124 -3.43 1.38 2.84
C LEU A 124 -4.76 0.65 2.71
N GLU A 125 -4.85 -0.52 3.34
CA GLU A 125 -6.06 -1.32 3.35
C GLU A 125 -6.47 -1.68 4.76
N PHE A 126 -7.77 -1.69 5.01
CA PHE A 126 -8.35 -1.93 6.32
C PHE A 126 -9.33 -3.09 6.29
N CYS A 127 -9.29 -3.92 7.32
CA CYS A 127 -10.25 -4.97 7.60
C CYS A 127 -10.90 -4.69 8.96
N PRO A 128 -12.21 -4.42 9.02
CA PRO A 128 -12.90 -4.18 10.28
C PRO A 128 -12.99 -5.49 11.07
N GLU A 129 -12.92 -5.38 12.41
CA GLU A 129 -13.06 -6.55 13.29
C GLU A 129 -14.51 -7.06 13.33
N GLU A 130 -15.45 -6.12 13.44
CA GLU A 130 -16.87 -6.40 13.29
C GLU A 130 -17.34 -6.05 11.86
N PRO A 131 -18.12 -6.93 11.21
CA PRO A 131 -18.62 -6.65 9.87
C PRO A 131 -19.50 -5.39 9.88
N GLU A 132 -19.32 -4.53 8.87
CA GLU A 132 -20.19 -3.36 8.73
C GLU A 132 -21.64 -3.84 8.57
N PRO A 133 -22.62 -3.27 9.29
CA PRO A 133 -24.02 -3.59 9.06
C PRO A 133 -24.31 -3.26 7.60
N SER A 134 -24.77 -4.25 6.84
CA SER A 134 -25.21 -4.01 5.47
C SER A 134 -26.28 -2.93 5.52
N GLU A 135 -26.08 -1.83 4.79
CA GLU A 135 -27.13 -0.86 4.52
C GLU A 135 -28.25 -1.59 3.78
N THR A 136 -29.15 -2.18 4.56
CA THR A 136 -30.35 -2.80 4.04
C THR A 136 -31.27 -1.62 3.80
N SER A 137 -31.41 -1.26 2.53
CA SER A 137 -32.48 -0.43 1.99
C SER A 137 -33.72 -0.51 2.89
N ASP A 138 -34.00 0.58 3.60
CA ASP A 138 -35.29 0.80 4.26
C ASP A 138 -36.35 0.90 3.16
N ALA A 139 -36.78 -0.26 2.67
CA ALA A 139 -38.01 -0.37 1.89
C ALA A 139 -39.17 -0.09 2.86
N PHE A 140 -39.64 1.16 2.82
CA PHE A 140 -40.91 1.58 3.41
C PHE A 140 -41.99 0.52 3.13
N PRO A 141 -42.66 -0.05 4.15
CA PRO A 141 -43.88 -0.77 3.90
C PRO A 141 -44.96 0.27 3.59
N ASP A 142 -45.33 0.35 2.31
CA ASP A 142 -46.53 1.04 1.84
C ASP A 142 -47.73 0.47 2.60
N LYS A 143 -48.16 1.15 3.66
CA LYS A 143 -49.46 0.93 4.28
C LYS A 143 -50.50 1.57 3.37
N LEU A 144 -51.07 0.77 2.47
CA LEU A 144 -52.32 1.10 1.81
C LEU A 144 -53.39 1.39 2.87
N ILE A 145 -53.80 2.65 2.91
CA ILE A 145 -54.96 3.16 3.62
C ILE A 145 -56.20 2.76 2.82
N GLN A 146 -57.17 2.15 3.54
CA GLN A 146 -58.61 1.96 3.27
C GLN A 146 -59.14 2.01 1.83
#